data_AF-A0A8C2RLW7-F1
#
_entry.id   AF-A0A8C2RLW7-F1
#
_cell.length_a   1.000
_cell.length_b   1.000
_cell.length_c   1.000
_cell.angle_alpha   90.00
_cell.angle_beta   90.00
_cell.angle_gamma   90.00
#
_symmetry.space_group_name_H-M   'P 1'
#
loop_
_entity.id
_entity.type
_entity.pdbx_description
1 polymer ?
#
loop_
_entity_poly.entity_id
_entity_poly.type
_entity_poly.pdbx_seq_one_letter_code
_entity_poly.pdbx_strand_id
1 'polypeptide(L)'
;MWTADEIAQLCYEHYGSRLPKQGKPEPNREWTLLAAVVKIQPTADQACDRSDGPVQVTKEVVSMGTGTKCIGQSKMRKSGKAGWGLHGAC
;
A
#
# COMPACT_ATOMS: atom_id res chain seq x y z
N MET A 1 13.07 -16.02 -2.31
CA MET A 1 13.22 -14.56 -2.50
C MET A 1 12.04 -14.09 -3.34
N TRP A 2 11.32 -13.05 -2.92
CA TRP A 2 10.14 -12.55 -3.65
C TRP A 2 10.57 -11.59 -4.75
N THR A 3 9.84 -11.55 -5.87
CA THR A 3 10.18 -10.64 -6.97
C THR A 3 9.48 -9.31 -6.80
N ALA A 4 10.04 -8.26 -7.39
CA ALA A 4 9.39 -6.95 -7.43
C ALA A 4 8.02 -7.02 -8.11
N ASP A 5 7.88 -7.82 -9.17
CA ASP A 5 6.63 -8.01 -9.90
C ASP A 5 5.55 -8.69 -9.04
N GLU A 6 5.94 -9.68 -8.23
CA GLU A 6 5.01 -10.34 -7.30
C GLU A 6 4.45 -9.35 -6.28
N ILE A 7 5.31 -8.49 -5.72
CA ILE A 7 4.88 -7.46 -4.76
C ILE A 7 4.04 -6.38 -5.46
N ALA A 8 4.40 -5.97 -6.67
CA ALA A 8 3.66 -4.98 -7.45
C ALA A 8 2.24 -5.49 -7.77
N GLN A 9 2.12 -6.74 -8.19
CA GLN A 9 0.82 -7.38 -8.48
C GLN A 9 -0.10 -7.38 -7.27
N LEU A 10 0.40 -7.77 -6.09
CA LEU A 10 -0.35 -7.71 -4.83
C LEU A 10 -0.85 -6.29 -4.52
N CYS A 11 -0.01 -5.29 -4.76
CA CYS A 11 -0.39 -3.89 -4.57
C CYS A 11 -1.50 -3.47 -5.56
N TYR A 12 -1.41 -3.83 -6.84
CA TYR A 12 -2.43 -3.50 -7.83
C TYR A 12 -3.77 -4.19 -7.55
N GLU A 13 -3.75 -5.45 -7.15
CA GLU A 13 -4.95 -6.20 -6.78
C GLU A 13 -5.64 -5.60 -5.55
N HIS A 14 -4.86 -5.24 -4.53
CA HIS A 14 -5.39 -4.55 -3.35
C HIS A 14 -5.98 -3.18 -3.71
N TYR A 15 -5.28 -2.40 -4.55
CA TYR A 15 -5.77 -1.12 -5.06
C TYR A 15 -7.11 -1.27 -5.80
N GLY A 16 -7.22 -2.28 -6.67
CA GLY A 16 -8.43 -2.54 -7.46
C GLY A 16 -9.62 -3.01 -6.62
N SER A 17 -9.40 -3.96 -5.71
CA SER A 17 -10.46 -4.70 -5.02
C SER A 17 -10.85 -4.18 -3.64
N ARG A 18 -9.91 -3.59 -2.88
CA ARG A 18 -10.13 -3.20 -1.48
C ARG A 18 -10.41 -1.72 -1.27
N LEU A 19 -9.92 -0.86 -2.16
CA LEU A 19 -10.12 0.59 -2.02
C LEU A 19 -11.45 1.06 -2.62
N PRO A 20 -12.09 2.08 -2.00
CA PRO A 20 -13.27 2.74 -2.55
C PRO A 20 -13.04 3.22 -3.98
N LYS A 21 -14.11 3.26 -4.77
CA LYS A 21 -14.05 3.79 -6.16
C LYS A 21 -13.83 5.32 -6.19
N GLN A 22 -14.24 6.02 -5.13
CA GLN A 22 -14.12 7.46 -5.02
C GLN A 22 -12.67 7.88 -4.76
N GLY A 23 -12.18 8.87 -5.51
CA GLY A 23 -10.80 9.36 -5.39
C GLY A 23 -9.77 8.59 -6.23
N LYS A 24 -10.20 7.55 -6.97
CA LYS A 24 -9.36 6.93 -8.02
C LYS A 24 -9.33 7.85 -9.25
N PRO A 25 -8.18 7.95 -9.94
CA PRO A 25 -8.07 8.75 -11.15
C PRO A 25 -9.00 8.23 -12.24
N GLU A 26 -9.52 9.13 -13.07
CA GLU A 26 -10.31 8.76 -14.23
C GLU A 26 -9.50 7.94 -15.26
N PRO A 27 -9.99 6.76 -15.68
CA PRO A 27 -9.31 5.94 -16.67
C PRO A 27 -9.02 6.72 -17.97
N ASN A 28 -7.82 6.56 -18.51
CA ASN A 28 -7.35 7.19 -19.76
C ASN A 28 -7.24 8.73 -19.72
N ARG A 29 -7.45 9.38 -18.56
CA ARG A 29 -7.42 10.84 -18.44
C ARG A 29 -6.52 11.32 -17.32
N GLU A 30 -6.49 10.59 -16.21
CA GLU A 30 -5.75 10.97 -15.02
C GLU A 30 -4.82 9.84 -14.58
N TRP A 31 -3.73 10.22 -13.90
CA TRP A 31 -2.81 9.29 -13.27
C TRP A 31 -2.43 9.82 -11.89
N THR A 32 -2.02 8.92 -11.01
CA THR A 32 -1.52 9.24 -9.67
C THR A 32 -0.42 8.26 -9.30
N LEU A 33 0.45 8.65 -8.37
CA LEU A 33 1.43 7.73 -7.80
C LEU A 33 0.74 6.83 -6.78
N LEU A 34 1.16 5.57 -6.76
CA LEU A 34 0.73 4.56 -5.81
C LEU A 34 1.93 4.18 -4.93
N ALA A 35 1.75 4.21 -3.62
CA ALA A 35 2.69 3.65 -2.66
C ALA A 35 1.97 2.68 -1.74
N ALA A 36 2.62 1.57 -1.42
CA ALA A 36 2.07 0.55 -0.54
C ALA A 36 3.19 -0.09 0.29
N VAL A 37 2.84 -0.52 1.49
CA VAL A 37 3.71 -1.26 2.40
C VAL A 37 3.17 -2.67 2.52
N VAL A 38 4.01 -3.67 2.24
CA VAL A 38 3.65 -5.09 2.32
C VAL A 38 4.36 -5.73 3.49
N LYS A 39 3.58 -6.31 4.40
CA LYS A 39 4.07 -7.12 5.50
C LYS A 39 4.25 -8.55 4.99
N ILE A 40 5.44 -9.10 5.23
CA ILE A 40 5.75 -10.48 4.88
C ILE A 40 6.21 -11.20 6.14
N GLN A 41 5.55 -12.30 6.48
CA GLN A 41 5.82 -13.04 7.72
C GLN A 41 5.67 -14.54 7.46
N PRO A 42 6.42 -15.41 8.17
CA PRO A 42 6.20 -16.85 8.12
C PRO A 42 4.77 -17.22 8.48
N THR A 43 4.23 -18.26 7.86
CA THR A 43 2.93 -18.82 8.25
C THR A 43 3.07 -19.44 9.64
N ALA A 44 2.11 -19.18 10.53
CA ALA A 44 2.17 -19.56 11.95
C ALA A 44 2.42 -21.07 12.17
N ASP A 45 2.02 -21.91 11.21
CA ASP A 45 2.13 -23.37 11.28
C ASP A 45 3.53 -23.92 10.98
N GLN A 46 4.47 -23.08 10.53
CA GLN A 46 5.85 -23.47 10.19
C GLN A 46 6.85 -23.20 11.33
N ALA A 47 6.42 -22.63 12.45
CA ALA A 47 7.30 -22.32 13.57
C ALA A 47 7.75 -23.57 14.36
N CYS A 48 7.08 -24.72 14.18
CA CYS A 48 7.32 -25.95 14.93
C CYS A 48 7.86 -27.13 14.12
N ASP A 49 7.79 -27.11 12.79
CA ASP A 49 8.26 -28.22 11.96
C ASP A 49 9.61 -27.93 11.32
N ARG A 50 10.65 -28.67 11.75
CA ARG A 50 11.98 -28.70 11.13
C ARG A 50 11.94 -29.46 9.79
N SER A 51 11.07 -29.03 8.89
CA SER A 51 11.00 -29.56 7.54
C SER A 51 11.93 -28.74 6.64
N ASP A 52 12.84 -29.41 5.94
CA ASP A 52 13.83 -28.84 5.00
C ASP A 52 13.20 -28.30 3.69
N GLY A 53 11.92 -27.91 3.77
CA GLY A 53 11.09 -27.43 2.66
C GLY A 53 11.03 -25.91 2.59
N PRO A 54 10.53 -25.34 1.48
CA PRO A 54 10.40 -23.90 1.34
C PRO A 54 9.47 -23.32 2.41
N VAL A 55 10.00 -22.40 3.21
CA VAL A 55 9.25 -21.69 4.27
C VAL A 55 8.03 -21.00 3.66
N GLN A 56 6.84 -21.44 4.08
CA GLN A 56 5.60 -20.78 3.69
C GLN A 56 5.51 -19.42 4.39
N VAL A 57 5.22 -18.37 3.61
CA VAL A 57 5.08 -17.00 4.11
C VAL A 57 3.75 -16.40 3.66
N THR A 58 3.16 -15.58 4.53
CA THR A 58 1.99 -14.77 4.23
C THR A 58 2.45 -13.37 3.80
N LYS A 59 1.74 -12.79 2.81
CA LYS A 59 2.00 -11.45 2.28
C LYS A 59 0.73 -10.63 2.39
N GLU A 60 0.80 -9.46 3.01
CA GLU A 60 -0.37 -8.62 3.27
C GLU A 60 -0.01 -7.15 3.02
N VAL A 61 -0.81 -6.46 2.20
CA VAL A 61 -0.72 -4.99 2.06
C VAL A 61 -1.32 -4.36 3.31
N VAL A 62 -0.49 -3.75 4.15
CA VAL A 62 -0.90 -3.18 5.45
C VAL A 62 -1.20 -1.69 5.39
N SER A 63 -0.67 -1.00 4.38
CA SER A 63 -0.92 0.41 4.14
C SER A 63 -0.79 0.70 2.65
N MET A 64 -1.65 1.57 2.14
CA MET A 64 -1.65 2.02 0.77
C MET A 64 -2.08 3.48 0.68
N GLY A 65 -1.43 4.23 -0.18
CA GLY A 65 -1.76 5.62 -0.44
C GLY A 65 -1.59 5.95 -1.92
N THR A 66 -2.47 6.84 -2.40
CA THR A 66 -2.31 7.49 -3.69
C THR A 66 -2.16 8.99 -3.50
N GLY A 67 -1.31 9.61 -4.29
CA GLY A 67 -1.11 11.06 -4.20
C GLY A 67 0.16 11.54 -4.88
N THR A 68 0.05 12.72 -5.49
CA THR A 68 1.14 13.46 -6.13
C THR A 68 1.23 14.90 -5.63
N LYS A 69 0.36 15.28 -4.68
CA LYS A 69 0.19 16.66 -4.23
C LYS A 69 0.09 16.72 -2.72
N CYS A 70 0.73 17.74 -2.16
CA CYS A 70 0.74 18.02 -0.74
C CYS A 70 -0.45 18.90 -0.36
N ILE A 71 -0.81 18.93 0.92
CA ILE A 71 -1.81 19.87 1.43
C ILE A 71 -1.21 21.28 1.46
N GLY A 72 -1.87 22.25 0.81
CA GLY A 72 -1.44 23.64 0.88
C GLY A 72 -1.61 24.22 2.30
N GLN A 73 -0.71 25.12 2.71
CA GLN A 73 -0.71 25.73 4.06
C GLN A 73 -2.07 26.33 4.45
N SER A 74 -2.79 26.94 3.51
CA SER A 74 -4.12 27.52 3.75
C SER A 74 -5.19 26.50 4.15
N LYS A 75 -4.99 25.22 3.82
CA LYS A 75 -5.87 24.10 4.19
C LYS A 75 -5.38 23.34 5.41
N MET A 76 -4.23 23.71 5.97
CA MET A 76 -3.68 23.12 7.19
C MET A 76 -4.52 23.54 8.40
N ARG A 77 -5.02 22.57 9.17
CA ARG A 77 -5.84 22.83 10.36
C ARG A 77 -5.03 22.46 11.61
N LYS A 78 -4.98 23.37 12.59
CA LYS A 78 -4.33 23.15 13.90
C LYS A 78 -4.85 21.93 14.66
N SER A 79 -6.06 21.46 14.32
CA SER A 79 -6.73 20.32 14.96
C SER A 79 -6.32 18.95 14.40
N GLY A 80 -5.44 18.88 13.39
CA GLY A 80 -4.93 17.60 12.84
C GLY A 80 -5.95 16.74 12.09
N LYS A 81 -7.21 17.20 11.91
CA LYS A 81 -8.27 16.47 11.20
C LYS A 81 -8.13 16.48 9.68
N ALA A 82 -7.23 17.28 9.13
CA ALA A 82 -6.93 17.27 7.70
C ALA A 82 -5.82 16.23 7.46
N GLY A 83 -6.02 15.32 6.51
CA GLY A 83 -4.99 14.36 6.12
C GLY A 83 -3.73 15.10 5.65
N TRP A 84 -2.61 14.87 6.36
CA TRP A 84 -1.30 15.38 5.97
C TRP A 84 -0.85 14.61 4.72
N GLY A 85 -0.35 15.33 3.71
CA GLY A 85 -0.16 14.83 2.35
C GLY A 85 0.55 13.47 2.26
N LEU A 86 0.03 12.61 1.37
CA LEU A 86 0.73 11.43 0.89
C LEU A 86 1.82 11.91 -0.09
N HIS A 87 3.07 11.63 0.27
CA HIS A 87 4.34 12.16 -0.23
C HIS A 87 4.66 13.61 0.15
N GLY A 88 5.54 13.73 1.16
CA GLY A 88 6.37 14.91 1.41
C GLY A 88 5.61 16.13 1.90
N ALA A 89 5.91 16.61 3.09
CA ALA A 89 5.60 18.00 3.41
C ALA A 89 6.29 18.89 2.35
N CYS A 90 5.52 19.70 1.62
CA CYS A 90 6.05 20.94 1.08
C CYS A 90 6.10 21.96 2.22
#